data_AF-A0A168N5Z6-F1
#
_entry.id   AF-A0A168N5Z6-F1
#
_cell.length_a   1.000
_cell.length_b   1.000
_cell.length_c   1.000
_cell.angle_alpha   90.00
_cell.angle_beta   90.00
_cell.angle_gamma   90.00
#
_symmetry.space_group_name_H-M   'P 1'
#
loop_
_entity.id
_entity.type
_entity.pdbx_description
1 polymer ?
#
loop_
_entity_poly.entity_id
_entity_poly.type
_entity_poly.pdbx_seq_one_letter_code
_entity_poly.pdbx_strand_id
1 'polypeptide(L)'
;MGALMSAFVHPDEIRSRFSAALSAMYRAEVPQYSDLLTLVAFVNAQTLKADAGGADGLAASGELARLSEERHGAIRVGTADELATIARAFAVMGMEPVSYYNLAPAGVPVHSTAFRPVDPAALARNPFRVFTSLLRLELIEDEALRAEAAETLARRDIFTPGARELIETAEAAGGLDEAQADRFVSELLETFRWHAQATVSAETYERLVAAHRLIADVVSFKGPHINHLTPRTLDIDAAQAAMPARGISPKETIEGPPARACPILLRQTSFKALQEAITFPGADGPTAGAHTARFGEIEQRGCALTPAGRALYDEALAKKDFSALPDDWDALRRADLAWFRYRATPEGLAARAEAADLDALIASGHVVAEPITYEDFLPVSAAGIFQSNLGSEARETAYAVDPAKADFEQALGRPVQDEMALYRAEQDASITATLKALGLTETV
;
A
#
# COMPACT_ATOMS: atom_id res chain seq x y z
N MET A 1 45.87 -11.78 1.58
CA MET A 1 44.85 -10.81 1.13
C MET A 1 43.49 -11.44 1.36
N GLY A 2 42.93 -11.26 2.55
CA GLY A 2 41.53 -11.60 2.78
C GLY A 2 40.69 -10.52 2.12
N ALA A 3 39.93 -10.88 1.08
CA ALA A 3 38.92 -9.99 0.55
C ALA A 3 37.97 -9.66 1.71
N LEU A 4 37.92 -8.40 2.11
CA LEU A 4 36.81 -7.87 2.89
C LEU A 4 35.57 -8.16 2.05
N MET A 5 34.81 -9.18 2.43
CA MET A 5 33.44 -9.32 1.95
C MET A 5 32.73 -8.05 2.41
N SER A 6 32.55 -7.07 1.53
CA SER A 6 31.73 -5.92 1.86
C SER A 6 30.35 -6.47 2.14
N ALA A 7 29.90 -6.36 3.38
CA ALA A 7 28.58 -6.83 3.76
C ALA A 7 27.55 -6.02 2.97
N PHE A 8 26.71 -6.70 2.18
CA PHE A 8 25.60 -6.05 1.50
C PHE A 8 24.65 -5.44 2.52
N VAL A 9 24.03 -4.32 2.15
CA VAL A 9 22.97 -3.68 2.92
C VAL A 9 21.74 -4.56 2.88
N HIS A 10 21.09 -4.76 4.03
CA HIS A 10 19.87 -5.55 4.11
C HIS A 10 18.74 -4.86 3.31
N PRO A 11 17.91 -5.57 2.52
CA PRO A 11 16.84 -4.96 1.72
C PRO A 11 15.88 -4.06 2.53
N ASP A 12 15.59 -4.43 3.78
CA ASP A 12 14.78 -3.62 4.70
C ASP A 12 15.37 -2.25 5.02
N GLU A 13 16.70 -2.17 5.11
CA GLU A 13 17.41 -0.91 5.32
C GLU A 13 17.29 -0.04 4.06
N ILE A 14 17.48 -0.62 2.88
CA ILE A 14 17.31 0.09 1.59
C ILE A 14 15.88 0.61 1.46
N ARG A 15 14.87 -0.21 1.80
CA ARG A 15 13.45 0.20 1.82
C ARG A 15 13.20 1.35 2.79
N SER A 16 13.81 1.32 3.97
CA SER A 16 13.67 2.37 4.97
C SER A 16 14.27 3.69 4.48
N ARG A 17 15.47 3.64 3.89
CA ARG A 17 16.12 4.80 3.25
C ARG A 17 15.26 5.35 2.12
N PHE A 18 14.73 4.49 1.25
CA PHE A 18 13.87 4.90 0.13
C PHE A 18 12.57 5.54 0.61
N SER A 19 11.86 4.93 1.56
CA SER A 19 10.62 5.48 2.13
C SER A 19 10.83 6.86 2.76
N ALA A 20 11.93 7.02 3.51
CA ALA A 20 12.30 8.30 4.11
C ALA A 20 12.65 9.36 3.05
N ALA A 21 13.45 9.00 2.04
CA ALA A 21 13.84 9.88 0.94
C ALA A 21 12.62 10.31 0.10
N LEU A 22 11.70 9.38 -0.18
CA LEU A 22 10.46 9.65 -0.88
C LEU A 22 9.56 10.59 -0.08
N SER A 23 9.42 10.37 1.23
CA SER A 23 8.67 11.26 2.11
C SER A 23 9.29 12.66 2.19
N ALA A 24 10.61 12.77 2.20
CA ALA A 24 11.30 14.06 2.18
C ALA A 24 11.09 14.80 0.85
N MET A 25 11.19 14.10 -0.28
CA MET A 25 10.89 14.65 -1.60
C MET A 25 9.43 15.12 -1.69
N TYR A 26 8.47 14.27 -1.32
CA TYR A 26 7.05 14.58 -1.40
C TYR A 26 6.68 15.77 -0.49
N ARG A 27 7.33 15.89 0.68
CA ARG A 27 7.19 17.05 1.57
C ARG A 27 7.64 18.35 0.93
N ALA A 28 8.75 18.32 0.20
CA ALA A 28 9.27 19.49 -0.51
C ALA A 28 8.35 19.92 -1.67
N GLU A 29 7.70 18.95 -2.31
CA GLU A 29 6.80 19.19 -3.44
C GLU A 29 5.37 19.57 -3.00
N VAL A 30 4.88 19.03 -1.88
CA VAL A 30 3.50 19.20 -1.40
C VAL A 30 3.48 19.69 0.06
N PRO A 31 3.45 21.02 0.31
CA PRO A 31 3.54 21.57 1.66
C PRO A 31 2.48 21.02 2.65
N GLN A 32 1.25 20.80 2.20
CA GLN A 32 0.14 20.25 3.01
C GLN A 32 0.44 18.86 3.58
N TYR A 33 1.33 18.08 2.96
CA TYR A 33 1.77 16.80 3.49
C TYR A 33 2.55 16.96 4.82
N SER A 34 3.27 18.06 5.01
CA SER A 34 3.93 18.37 6.28
C SER A 34 2.93 18.57 7.42
N ASP A 35 1.86 19.31 7.14
CA ASP A 35 0.79 19.58 8.10
C ASP A 35 0.03 18.30 8.46
N LEU A 36 -0.18 17.43 7.46
CA LEU A 36 -0.77 16.12 7.66
C LEU A 36 0.08 15.23 8.59
N LEU A 37 1.40 15.14 8.36
CA LEU A 37 2.29 14.35 9.21
C LEU A 37 2.29 14.86 10.66
N THR A 38 2.28 16.18 10.84
CA THR A 38 2.21 16.79 12.17
C THR A 38 0.88 16.49 12.86
N LEU A 39 -0.22 16.52 12.11
CA LEU A 39 -1.54 16.14 12.60
C LEU A 39 -1.58 14.67 13.03
N VAL A 40 -1.10 13.76 12.19
CA VAL A 40 -1.06 12.32 12.48
C VAL A 40 -0.23 12.02 13.72
N ALA A 41 0.96 12.61 13.84
CA ALA A 41 1.79 12.44 15.02
C ALA A 41 1.07 12.91 16.30
N PHE A 42 0.36 14.05 16.23
CA PHE A 42 -0.44 14.56 17.34
C PHE A 42 -1.58 13.62 17.71
N VAL A 43 -2.37 13.17 16.73
CA VAL A 43 -3.53 12.28 16.95
C VAL A 43 -3.06 10.95 17.54
N ASN A 44 -2.04 10.31 16.96
CA ASN A 44 -1.50 9.06 17.45
C ASN A 44 -1.03 9.19 18.91
N ALA A 45 -0.34 10.28 19.26
CA ALA A 45 0.08 10.52 20.64
C ALA A 45 -1.10 10.70 21.61
N GLN A 46 -2.20 11.33 21.19
CA GLN A 46 -3.41 11.44 22.00
C GLN A 46 -4.11 10.08 22.16
N THR A 47 -4.24 9.31 21.08
CA THR A 47 -4.86 7.98 21.11
C THR A 47 -4.10 7.03 22.03
N LEU A 48 -2.76 6.95 21.90
CA LEU A 48 -1.92 6.12 22.78
C LEU A 48 -2.00 6.54 24.25
N LYS A 49 -2.17 7.84 24.52
CA LYS A 49 -2.33 8.34 25.88
C LYS A 49 -3.71 8.02 26.46
N ALA A 50 -4.75 8.00 25.63
CA ALA A 50 -6.12 7.72 26.03
C ALA A 50 -6.39 6.22 26.24
N ASP A 51 -5.67 5.35 25.51
CA ASP A 51 -5.79 3.90 25.59
C ASP A 51 -4.43 3.24 25.90
N ALA A 52 -4.09 3.17 27.19
CA ALA A 52 -2.86 2.54 27.64
C ALA A 52 -2.81 1.03 27.30
N GLY A 53 -3.96 0.34 27.31
CA GLY A 53 -4.03 -1.09 26.97
C GLY A 53 -3.74 -1.33 25.48
N GLY A 54 -4.29 -0.51 24.59
CA GLY A 54 -3.96 -0.53 23.17
C GLY A 54 -2.51 -0.16 22.89
N ALA A 55 -1.94 0.80 23.63
CA ALA A 55 -0.52 1.16 23.50
C ALA A 55 0.42 0.00 23.87
N ASP A 56 0.12 -0.72 24.96
CA ASP A 56 0.88 -1.90 25.37
C ASP A 56 0.78 -3.03 24.34
N GLY A 57 -0.41 -3.26 23.75
CA GLY A 57 -0.61 -4.22 22.68
C GLY A 57 0.18 -3.88 21.39
N LEU A 58 0.20 -2.61 20.99
CA LEU A 58 1.00 -2.13 19.86
C LEU A 58 2.51 -2.25 20.12
N ALA A 59 2.96 -2.02 21.36
CA ALA A 59 4.35 -2.20 21.75
C ALA A 59 4.76 -3.68 21.72
N ALA A 60 3.93 -4.56 22.28
CA ALA A 60 4.19 -6.00 22.35
C ALA A 60 4.21 -6.65 20.96
N SER A 61 3.37 -6.19 20.05
CA SER A 61 3.31 -6.65 18.65
C SER A 61 4.39 -6.06 17.74
N GLY A 62 5.19 -5.10 18.22
CA GLY A 62 6.20 -4.38 17.44
C GLY A 62 5.64 -3.29 16.53
N GLU A 63 4.31 -3.11 16.50
CA GLU A 63 3.62 -2.13 15.65
C GLU A 63 3.90 -0.68 16.05
N LEU A 64 4.15 -0.42 17.34
CA LEU A 64 4.46 0.93 17.83
C LEU A 64 5.76 1.49 17.21
N ALA A 65 6.75 0.63 16.96
CA ALA A 65 8.05 1.04 16.42
C ALA A 65 7.98 1.47 14.95
N ARG A 66 7.07 0.86 14.18
CA ARG A 66 6.85 1.19 12.76
C ARG A 66 5.85 2.32 12.52
N LEU A 67 4.97 2.62 13.48
CA LEU A 67 3.84 3.55 13.30
C LEU A 67 4.23 4.94 12.76
N SER A 68 5.33 5.53 13.23
CA SER A 68 5.78 6.87 12.79
C SER A 68 6.38 6.87 11.37
N GLU A 69 6.89 5.71 10.95
CA GLU A 69 7.52 5.51 9.64
C GLU A 69 6.55 4.92 8.61
N GLU A 70 5.42 4.37 9.06
CA GLU A 70 4.47 3.67 8.22
C GLU A 70 3.77 4.59 7.24
N ARG A 71 3.97 4.26 5.96
CA ARG A 71 3.48 4.99 4.80
C ARG A 71 3.13 4.03 3.68
N HIS A 72 2.23 4.42 2.80
CA HIS A 72 2.14 3.84 1.48
C HIS A 72 2.18 4.92 0.39
N GLY A 73 2.78 4.62 -0.75
CA GLY A 73 2.71 5.43 -1.96
C GLY A 73 1.77 4.83 -3.00
N ALA A 74 1.32 5.65 -3.94
CA ALA A 74 0.63 5.18 -5.14
C ALA A 74 1.22 5.79 -6.39
N ILE A 75 1.41 4.96 -7.41
CA ILE A 75 1.98 5.32 -8.70
C ILE A 75 1.23 4.65 -9.85
N ARG A 76 1.41 5.18 -11.06
CA ARG A 76 0.79 4.68 -12.27
C ARG A 76 1.80 4.61 -13.40
N VAL A 77 1.97 3.42 -13.97
CA VAL A 77 2.83 3.16 -15.13
C VAL A 77 1.98 2.94 -16.38
N GLY A 78 2.58 3.19 -17.54
CA GLY A 78 1.91 3.16 -18.83
C GLY A 78 2.19 1.90 -19.66
N THR A 79 3.25 1.16 -19.38
CA THR A 79 3.65 -0.01 -20.19
C THR A 79 4.02 -1.23 -19.35
N ALA A 80 3.97 -2.41 -19.97
CA ALA A 80 4.42 -3.65 -19.36
C ALA A 80 5.91 -3.61 -18.98
N ASP A 81 6.77 -3.07 -19.84
CA ASP A 81 8.21 -2.94 -19.57
C ASP A 81 8.49 -2.04 -18.36
N GLU A 82 7.70 -0.97 -18.19
CA GLU A 82 7.76 -0.12 -17.00
C GLU A 82 7.36 -0.89 -15.74
N LEU A 83 6.27 -1.67 -15.78
CA LEU A 83 5.83 -2.51 -14.67
C LEU A 83 6.84 -3.61 -14.32
N ALA A 84 7.39 -4.31 -15.30
CA ALA A 84 8.40 -5.34 -15.07
C ALA A 84 9.68 -4.74 -14.47
N THR A 85 10.13 -3.59 -14.98
CA THR A 85 11.35 -2.94 -14.47
C THR A 85 11.14 -2.42 -13.05
N ILE A 86 9.99 -1.80 -12.75
CA ILE A 86 9.73 -1.30 -11.39
C ILE A 86 9.58 -2.45 -10.39
N ALA A 87 9.05 -3.60 -10.80
CA ALA A 87 8.99 -4.80 -9.98
C ALA A 87 10.39 -5.31 -9.59
N ARG A 88 11.37 -5.21 -10.50
CA ARG A 88 12.78 -5.53 -10.22
C ARG A 88 13.39 -4.52 -9.25
N ALA A 89 13.13 -3.23 -9.44
CA ALA A 89 13.57 -2.18 -8.52
C ALA A 89 13.02 -2.39 -7.09
N PHE A 90 11.73 -2.69 -6.96
CA PHE A 90 11.11 -2.99 -5.67
C PHE A 90 11.67 -4.27 -5.02
N ALA A 91 12.07 -5.27 -5.80
CA ALA A 91 12.71 -6.47 -5.28
C ALA A 91 14.06 -6.19 -4.58
N VAL A 92 14.84 -5.21 -5.04
CA VAL A 92 16.08 -4.76 -4.35
C VAL A 92 15.80 -4.31 -2.91
N MET A 93 14.58 -3.83 -2.65
CA MET A 93 14.10 -3.36 -1.36
C MET A 93 13.27 -4.41 -0.60
N GLY A 94 13.29 -5.67 -1.04
CA GLY A 94 12.56 -6.76 -0.39
C GLY A 94 11.04 -6.60 -0.49
N MET A 95 10.55 -5.96 -1.55
CA MET A 95 9.13 -5.74 -1.79
C MET A 95 8.64 -6.64 -2.93
N GLU A 96 7.59 -7.39 -2.67
CA GLU A 96 6.99 -8.35 -3.59
C GLU A 96 5.61 -7.86 -4.06
N PRO A 97 5.18 -8.22 -5.28
CA PRO A 97 3.84 -7.92 -5.76
C PRO A 97 2.81 -8.80 -5.05
N VAL A 98 1.91 -8.19 -4.28
CA VAL A 98 0.87 -8.86 -3.49
C VAL A 98 -0.51 -8.40 -3.95
N SER A 99 -1.39 -9.38 -4.11
CA SER A 99 -2.76 -9.24 -4.59
C SER A 99 -2.87 -8.64 -6.00
N TYR A 100 -4.08 -8.70 -6.55
CA TYR A 100 -4.43 -8.15 -7.86
C TYR A 100 -5.72 -7.36 -7.77
N TYR A 101 -5.73 -6.15 -8.33
CA TYR A 101 -6.85 -5.22 -8.26
C TYR A 101 -7.24 -4.82 -9.68
N ASN A 102 -8.42 -5.24 -10.15
CA ASN A 102 -8.98 -4.76 -11.41
C ASN A 102 -9.95 -3.61 -11.16
N LEU A 103 -9.61 -2.43 -11.71
CA LEU A 103 -10.37 -1.21 -11.50
C LEU A 103 -11.22 -0.84 -12.73
N ALA A 104 -11.12 -1.61 -13.81
CA ALA A 104 -11.92 -1.42 -15.02
C ALA A 104 -13.44 -1.54 -14.78
N PRO A 105 -13.95 -2.48 -13.95
CA PRO A 105 -15.38 -2.51 -13.59
C PRO A 105 -15.84 -1.23 -12.88
N ALA A 106 -14.91 -0.55 -12.23
CA ALA A 106 -15.09 0.75 -11.62
C ALA A 106 -14.80 1.92 -12.60
N GLY A 107 -14.85 1.69 -13.91
CA GLY A 107 -14.67 2.73 -14.94
C GLY A 107 -13.29 3.39 -14.96
N VAL A 108 -12.31 2.86 -14.21
CA VAL A 108 -10.94 3.36 -14.21
C VAL A 108 -10.10 2.43 -15.10
N PRO A 109 -9.41 2.93 -16.15
CA PRO A 109 -8.80 2.07 -17.17
C PRO A 109 -7.45 1.48 -16.72
N VAL A 110 -7.40 0.88 -15.54
CA VAL A 110 -6.18 0.30 -14.96
C VAL A 110 -6.46 -1.02 -14.24
N HIS A 111 -5.40 -1.76 -14.03
CA HIS A 111 -5.30 -2.88 -13.09
C HIS A 111 -3.99 -2.77 -12.32
N SER A 112 -3.91 -3.36 -11.13
CA SER A 112 -2.88 -2.98 -10.16
C SER A 112 -2.45 -4.14 -9.26
N THR A 113 -1.32 -3.94 -8.58
CA THR A 113 -0.82 -4.76 -7.47
C THR A 113 -0.21 -3.87 -6.39
N ALA A 114 0.03 -4.40 -5.19
CA ALA A 114 0.75 -3.71 -4.14
C ALA A 114 2.14 -4.31 -3.97
N PHE A 115 3.20 -3.52 -4.18
CA PHE A 115 4.55 -3.94 -3.81
C PHE A 115 4.76 -3.69 -2.33
N ARG A 116 5.08 -4.75 -1.56
CA ARG A 116 5.32 -4.65 -0.11
C ARG A 116 6.18 -5.80 0.42
N PRO A 117 6.77 -5.66 1.62
CA PRO A 117 7.34 -6.80 2.33
C PRO A 117 6.27 -7.83 2.67
N VAL A 118 6.67 -9.10 2.71
CA VAL A 118 5.78 -10.23 3.06
C VAL A 118 6.21 -10.95 4.32
N ASP A 119 7.47 -10.77 4.75
CA ASP A 119 7.96 -11.32 6.00
C ASP A 119 7.49 -10.46 7.20
N PRO A 120 6.94 -11.05 8.27
CA PRO A 120 6.47 -10.30 9.44
C PRO A 120 7.55 -9.47 10.13
N ALA A 121 8.80 -9.93 10.17
CA ALA A 121 9.89 -9.16 10.76
C ALA A 121 10.30 -7.98 9.86
N ALA A 122 10.26 -8.15 8.53
CA ALA A 122 10.47 -7.07 7.58
C ALA A 122 9.37 -5.99 7.66
N LEU A 123 8.10 -6.40 7.80
CA LEU A 123 6.96 -5.51 8.04
C LEU A 123 7.10 -4.74 9.36
N ALA A 124 7.47 -5.42 10.45
CA ALA A 124 7.70 -4.80 11.75
C ALA A 124 8.84 -3.76 11.74
N ARG A 125 9.85 -3.94 10.87
CA ARG A 125 10.93 -2.96 10.69
C ARG A 125 10.48 -1.76 9.88
N ASN A 126 9.93 -2.01 8.68
CA ASN A 126 9.46 -0.96 7.79
C ASN A 126 8.40 -1.53 6.84
N PRO A 127 7.13 -1.12 6.99
CA PRO A 127 6.02 -1.68 6.23
C PRO A 127 5.69 -0.87 4.96
N PHE A 128 6.66 -0.14 4.41
CA PHE A 128 6.40 0.69 3.25
C PHE A 128 5.83 -0.12 2.08
N ARG A 129 4.71 0.34 1.53
CA ARG A 129 4.06 -0.26 0.34
C ARG A 129 3.96 0.73 -0.80
N VAL A 130 3.91 0.24 -2.02
CA VAL A 130 3.58 1.03 -3.20
C VAL A 130 2.47 0.37 -4.01
N PHE A 131 1.29 0.98 -4.04
CA PHE A 131 0.21 0.59 -4.92
C PHE A 131 0.55 1.02 -6.35
N THR A 132 0.75 0.04 -7.24
CA THR A 132 1.24 0.28 -8.60
C THR A 132 0.20 -0.16 -9.61
N SER A 133 -0.29 0.81 -10.38
CA SER A 133 -1.31 0.58 -11.41
C SER A 133 -0.69 0.61 -12.81
N LEU A 134 -1.07 -0.34 -13.66
CA LEU A 134 -0.75 -0.35 -15.08
C LEU A 134 -1.95 0.17 -15.88
N LEU A 135 -1.71 1.16 -16.74
CA LEU A 135 -2.70 1.65 -17.69
C LEU A 135 -3.04 0.60 -18.75
N ARG A 136 -4.34 0.38 -18.97
CA ARG A 136 -4.88 -0.52 -19.98
C ARG A 136 -5.28 0.27 -21.23
N LEU A 137 -4.35 0.45 -22.15
CA LEU A 137 -4.55 1.25 -23.38
C LEU A 137 -5.71 0.72 -24.24
N GLU A 138 -5.97 -0.59 -24.22
CA GLU A 138 -7.08 -1.21 -24.94
C GLU A 138 -8.46 -0.72 -24.48
N LEU A 139 -8.56 -0.08 -23.31
CA LEU A 139 -9.79 0.55 -22.80
C LEU A 139 -9.98 2.00 -23.28
N ILE A 140 -9.04 2.56 -24.06
CA ILE A 140 -9.19 3.89 -24.68
C ILE A 140 -10.00 3.75 -25.97
N GLU A 141 -11.27 4.18 -25.99
CA GLU A 141 -12.18 3.97 -27.11
C GLU A 141 -11.70 4.57 -28.44
N ASP A 142 -11.18 5.81 -28.44
CA ASP A 142 -10.63 6.47 -29.62
C ASP A 142 -9.32 5.78 -30.05
N GLU A 143 -9.36 5.06 -31.17
CA GLU A 143 -8.21 4.33 -31.72
C GLU A 143 -7.02 5.23 -32.09
N ALA A 144 -7.27 6.43 -32.59
CA ALA A 144 -6.21 7.37 -32.94
C ALA A 144 -5.54 7.92 -31.67
N LEU A 145 -6.34 8.27 -30.65
CA LEU A 145 -5.82 8.69 -29.35
C LEU A 145 -5.06 7.55 -28.65
N ARG A 146 -5.55 6.31 -28.76
CA ARG A 146 -4.89 5.12 -28.24
C ARG A 146 -3.51 4.91 -28.88
N ALA A 147 -3.42 5.04 -30.20
CA ALA A 147 -2.16 4.94 -30.92
C ALA A 147 -1.18 6.05 -30.54
N GLU A 148 -1.65 7.29 -30.42
CA GLU A 148 -0.85 8.43 -29.99
C GLU A 148 -0.35 8.29 -28.54
N ALA A 149 -1.18 7.77 -27.64
CA ALA A 149 -0.80 7.45 -26.27
C ALA A 149 0.27 6.35 -26.22
N ALA A 150 0.10 5.27 -26.99
CA ALA A 150 1.07 4.19 -27.10
C ALA A 150 2.43 4.70 -27.62
N GLU A 151 2.44 5.52 -28.67
CA GLU A 151 3.67 6.11 -29.21
C GLU A 151 4.35 7.04 -28.21
N THR A 152 3.58 7.83 -27.47
CA THR A 152 4.10 8.71 -26.42
C THR A 152 4.78 7.93 -25.31
N LEU A 153 4.13 6.87 -24.82
CA LEU A 153 4.68 5.99 -23.80
C LEU A 153 5.92 5.23 -24.30
N ALA A 154 5.95 4.81 -25.56
CA ALA A 154 7.09 4.09 -26.14
C ALA A 154 8.36 4.96 -26.29
N ARG A 155 8.23 6.30 -26.30
CA ARG A 155 9.36 7.23 -26.47
C ARG A 155 10.05 7.62 -25.17
N ARG A 156 9.43 7.38 -24.01
CA ARG A 156 10.01 7.78 -22.71
C ARG A 156 10.85 6.66 -22.10
N ASP A 157 11.82 7.05 -21.30
CA ASP A 157 12.50 6.17 -20.36
C ASP A 157 12.34 6.76 -18.96
N ILE A 158 11.60 6.06 -18.10
CA ILE A 158 11.26 6.55 -16.76
C ILE A 158 12.34 6.22 -15.72
N PHE A 159 13.31 5.38 -16.06
CA PHE A 159 14.38 4.96 -15.17
C PHE A 159 15.68 5.59 -15.62
N THR A 160 16.45 6.11 -14.67
CA THR A 160 17.80 6.58 -14.99
C THR A 160 18.69 5.40 -15.39
N PRO A 161 19.74 5.62 -16.20
CA PRO A 161 20.72 4.58 -16.50
C PRO A 161 21.35 3.99 -15.23
N GLY A 162 21.57 4.82 -14.21
CA GLY A 162 22.13 4.40 -12.92
C GLY A 162 21.20 3.48 -12.12
N ALA A 163 19.88 3.74 -12.14
CA ALA A 163 18.91 2.85 -11.51
C ALA A 163 18.93 1.46 -12.16
N ARG A 164 18.95 1.39 -13.50
CA ARG A 164 19.00 0.12 -14.24
C ARG A 164 20.29 -0.66 -13.95
N GLU A 165 21.44 0.02 -13.98
CA GLU A 165 22.74 -0.57 -13.64
C GLU A 165 22.74 -1.19 -12.23
N LEU A 166 22.15 -0.51 -11.25
CA LEU A 166 22.13 -0.97 -9.86
C LEU A 166 21.11 -2.10 -9.63
N ILE A 167 19.99 -2.12 -10.35
CA ILE A 167 19.07 -3.26 -10.35
C ILE A 167 19.80 -4.51 -10.87
N GLU A 168 20.46 -4.41 -12.02
CA GLU A 168 21.23 -5.52 -12.62
C GLU A 168 22.38 -5.97 -11.70
N THR A 169 23.04 -5.02 -11.03
CA THR A 169 24.09 -5.32 -10.06
C THR A 169 23.53 -6.10 -8.87
N ALA A 170 22.40 -5.67 -8.30
CA ALA A 170 21.76 -6.36 -7.18
C ALA A 170 21.36 -7.79 -7.55
N GLU A 171 20.79 -7.98 -8.74
CA GLU A 171 20.39 -9.30 -9.26
C GLU A 171 21.59 -10.23 -9.49
N ALA A 172 22.69 -9.71 -10.04
CA ALA A 172 23.88 -10.50 -10.36
C ALA A 172 24.74 -10.81 -9.13
N ALA A 173 24.88 -9.86 -8.20
CA ALA A 173 25.73 -9.99 -7.02
C ALA A 173 24.98 -10.52 -5.78
N GLY A 174 23.64 -10.49 -5.80
CA GLY A 174 22.79 -10.88 -4.68
C GLY A 174 22.55 -9.77 -3.63
N GLY A 175 22.91 -8.52 -3.95
CA GLY A 175 22.73 -7.38 -3.07
C GLY A 175 23.54 -6.15 -3.52
N LEU A 176 23.41 -5.06 -2.77
CA LEU A 176 24.15 -3.82 -2.97
C LEU A 176 25.00 -3.53 -1.73
N ASP A 177 26.23 -3.04 -1.94
CA ASP A 177 27.00 -2.44 -0.85
C ASP A 177 26.43 -1.08 -0.41
N GLU A 178 27.02 -0.48 0.63
CA GLU A 178 26.54 0.77 1.23
C GLU A 178 26.47 1.93 0.21
N ALA A 179 27.51 2.12 -0.60
CA ALA A 179 27.57 3.22 -1.56
C ALA A 179 26.63 2.99 -2.75
N GLN A 180 26.52 1.73 -3.18
CA GLN A 180 25.58 1.32 -4.21
C GLN A 180 24.12 1.49 -3.77
N ALA A 181 23.80 1.14 -2.51
CA ALA A 181 22.45 1.30 -1.96
C ALA A 181 22.03 2.79 -1.90
N ASP A 182 22.91 3.68 -1.45
CA ASP A 182 22.61 5.13 -1.40
C ASP A 182 22.44 5.72 -2.81
N ARG A 183 23.28 5.29 -3.76
CA ARG A 183 23.12 5.68 -5.17
C ARG A 183 21.81 5.12 -5.73
N PHE A 184 21.46 3.87 -5.44
CA PHE A 184 20.24 3.23 -5.92
C PHE A 184 19.00 3.98 -5.44
N VAL A 185 18.95 4.34 -4.16
CA VAL A 185 17.85 5.14 -3.60
C VAL A 185 17.74 6.48 -4.31
N SER A 186 18.87 7.17 -4.53
CA SER A 186 18.89 8.48 -5.17
C SER A 186 18.46 8.42 -6.65
N GLU A 187 18.95 7.44 -7.39
CA GLU A 187 18.65 7.23 -8.82
C GLU A 187 17.19 6.81 -9.02
N LEU A 188 16.68 5.89 -8.19
CA LEU A 188 15.30 5.43 -8.26
C LEU A 188 14.31 6.53 -7.85
N LEU A 189 14.69 7.42 -6.93
CA LEU A 189 13.84 8.55 -6.52
C LEU A 189 13.51 9.48 -7.69
N GLU A 190 14.41 9.66 -8.65
CA GLU A 190 14.17 10.49 -9.84
C GLU A 190 13.02 9.97 -10.71
N THR A 191 12.73 8.67 -10.70
CA THR A 191 11.58 8.09 -11.41
C THR A 191 10.24 8.65 -10.91
N PHE A 192 10.16 9.06 -9.64
CA PHE A 192 8.92 9.47 -8.98
C PHE A 192 8.77 10.98 -8.79
N ARG A 193 9.76 11.76 -9.23
CA ARG A 193 9.81 13.22 -9.05
C ARG A 193 8.73 13.91 -9.87
N TRP A 194 8.18 15.00 -9.33
CA TRP A 194 7.29 15.86 -10.11
C TRP A 194 8.04 16.57 -11.24
N HIS A 195 7.43 16.61 -12.43
CA HIS A 195 7.88 17.46 -13.52
C HIS A 195 6.71 18.26 -14.08
N ALA A 196 6.77 19.58 -13.93
CA ALA A 196 5.73 20.48 -14.44
C ALA A 196 5.69 20.59 -15.98
N GLN A 197 6.67 20.01 -16.69
CA GLN A 197 6.70 20.02 -18.15
C GLN A 197 6.05 18.75 -18.71
N ALA A 198 4.94 18.92 -19.43
CA ALA A 198 4.28 17.84 -20.14
C ALA A 198 5.12 17.37 -21.35
N THR A 199 4.90 16.12 -21.79
CA THR A 199 5.55 15.49 -22.94
C THR A 199 4.69 15.50 -24.20
N VAL A 200 3.44 15.96 -24.09
CA VAL A 200 2.45 16.04 -25.17
C VAL A 200 2.00 17.49 -25.38
N SER A 201 1.41 17.78 -26.54
CA SER A 201 0.82 19.09 -26.83
C SER A 201 -0.39 19.39 -25.92
N ALA A 202 -0.76 20.66 -25.80
CA ALA A 202 -1.98 21.06 -25.10
C ALA A 202 -3.24 20.38 -25.68
N GLU A 203 -3.33 20.29 -27.02
CA GLU A 203 -4.45 19.65 -27.71
C GLU A 203 -4.53 18.14 -27.40
N THR A 204 -3.40 17.44 -27.47
CA THR A 204 -3.32 16.02 -27.11
C THR A 204 -3.72 15.81 -25.65
N TYR A 205 -3.21 16.65 -24.74
CA TYR A 205 -3.56 16.57 -23.32
C TYR A 205 -5.06 16.76 -23.07
N GLU A 206 -5.70 17.73 -23.73
CA GLU A 206 -7.15 17.94 -23.63
C GLU A 206 -7.95 16.72 -24.09
N ARG A 207 -7.53 16.08 -25.20
CA ARG A 207 -8.14 14.83 -25.69
C ARG A 207 -7.97 13.68 -24.69
N LEU A 208 -6.79 13.53 -24.09
CA LEU A 208 -6.53 12.52 -23.05
C LEU A 208 -7.40 12.77 -21.81
N VAL A 209 -7.55 14.02 -21.37
CA VAL A 209 -8.41 14.41 -20.25
C VAL A 209 -9.88 14.10 -20.55
N ALA A 210 -10.33 14.40 -21.77
CA ALA A 210 -11.69 14.12 -22.21
C ALA A 210 -12.00 12.62 -22.23
N ALA A 211 -11.01 11.78 -22.58
CA ALA A 211 -11.15 10.34 -22.48
C ALA A 211 -11.20 9.87 -21.02
N HIS A 212 -10.16 10.20 -20.22
CA HIS A 212 -10.15 9.98 -18.78
C HIS A 212 -8.98 10.73 -18.15
N ARG A 213 -9.20 11.46 -17.04
CA ARG A 213 -8.13 12.22 -16.34
C ARG A 213 -6.89 11.39 -15.99
N LEU A 214 -7.08 10.13 -15.61
CA LEU A 214 -5.99 9.19 -15.35
C LEU A 214 -5.12 8.92 -16.59
N ILE A 215 -5.72 8.82 -17.78
CA ILE A 215 -4.96 8.61 -19.02
C ILE A 215 -4.02 9.80 -19.24
N ALA A 216 -4.53 11.03 -19.08
CA ALA A 216 -3.72 12.23 -19.20
C ALA A 216 -2.56 12.27 -18.17
N ASP A 217 -2.85 11.90 -16.92
CA ASP A 217 -1.87 11.80 -15.82
C ASP A 217 -0.73 10.81 -16.12
N VAL A 218 -1.03 9.67 -16.75
CA VAL A 218 -0.02 8.65 -17.07
C VAL A 218 0.77 9.00 -18.33
N VAL A 219 0.08 9.42 -19.39
CA VAL A 219 0.66 9.55 -20.73
C VAL A 219 1.43 10.87 -20.90
N SER A 220 0.99 11.93 -20.23
CA SER A 220 1.45 13.31 -20.54
C SER A 220 2.72 13.73 -19.80
N PHE A 221 3.29 12.88 -18.95
CA PHE A 221 4.40 13.24 -18.07
C PHE A 221 5.60 12.31 -18.23
N LYS A 222 6.78 12.81 -17.80
CA LYS A 222 8.08 12.14 -17.98
C LYS A 222 8.19 10.80 -17.25
N GLY A 223 7.48 10.63 -16.14
CA GLY A 223 7.54 9.44 -15.31
C GLY A 223 6.36 9.32 -14.35
N PRO A 224 6.26 8.20 -13.63
CA PRO A 224 5.17 7.89 -12.71
C PRO A 224 5.32 8.65 -11.39
N HIS A 225 5.09 9.96 -11.41
CA HIS A 225 5.18 10.79 -10.21
C HIS A 225 4.26 10.26 -9.08
N ILE A 226 4.64 10.51 -7.82
CA ILE A 226 3.82 10.08 -6.68
C ILE A 226 2.44 10.72 -6.75
N ASN A 227 1.39 9.90 -6.82
CA ASN A 227 0.00 10.37 -6.83
C ASN A 227 -0.42 10.85 -5.43
N HIS A 228 -0.08 10.06 -4.42
CA HIS A 228 -0.22 10.39 -3.01
C HIS A 228 0.76 9.57 -2.18
N LEU A 229 1.07 10.08 -0.99
CA LEU A 229 1.84 9.39 0.03
C LEU A 229 1.05 9.48 1.33
N THR A 230 0.63 8.33 1.84
CA THR A 230 -0.40 8.22 2.87
C THR A 230 0.23 7.77 4.19
N PRO A 231 0.17 8.58 5.26
CA PRO A 231 0.59 8.18 6.60
C PRO A 231 -0.51 7.40 7.35
N ARG A 232 -0.09 6.57 8.31
CA ARG A 232 -0.99 5.83 9.20
C ARG A 232 -1.37 6.63 10.46
N THR A 233 -2.68 6.78 10.69
CA THR A 233 -3.27 7.26 11.95
C THR A 233 -3.90 6.12 12.74
N LEU A 234 -3.92 6.23 14.07
CA LEU A 234 -4.64 5.31 14.96
C LEU A 234 -6.13 5.65 15.07
N ASP A 235 -6.48 6.91 14.82
CA ASP A 235 -7.86 7.39 14.87
C ASP A 235 -8.12 8.33 13.67
N ILE A 236 -8.80 7.80 12.66
CA ILE A 236 -9.10 8.56 11.44
C ILE A 236 -10.22 9.57 11.65
N ASP A 237 -11.15 9.33 12.58
CA ASP A 237 -12.25 10.26 12.86
C ASP A 237 -11.72 11.52 13.54
N ALA A 238 -10.86 11.34 14.55
CA ALA A 238 -10.16 12.44 15.20
C ALA A 238 -9.26 13.21 14.23
N ALA A 239 -8.55 12.51 13.34
CA ALA A 239 -7.73 13.15 12.32
C ALA A 239 -8.59 13.96 11.33
N GLN A 240 -9.65 13.39 10.77
CA GLN A 240 -10.55 14.08 9.84
C GLN A 240 -11.18 15.33 10.48
N ALA A 241 -11.64 15.23 11.73
CA ALA A 241 -12.21 16.36 12.46
C ALA A 241 -11.20 17.50 12.72
N ALA A 242 -9.91 17.17 12.85
CA ALA A 242 -8.84 18.14 13.13
C ALA A 242 -8.20 18.74 11.86
N MET A 243 -8.51 18.22 10.67
CA MET A 243 -7.99 18.71 9.39
C MET A 243 -8.39 20.16 9.05
N PRO A 244 -9.67 20.59 9.21
CA PRO A 244 -10.08 21.95 8.83
C PRO A 244 -9.34 23.06 9.59
N ALA A 245 -9.01 22.83 10.87
CA ALA A 245 -8.23 23.75 11.70
C ALA A 245 -6.79 23.95 11.19
N ARG A 246 -6.32 23.09 10.28
CA ARG A 246 -5.00 23.14 9.64
C ARG A 246 -5.08 23.48 8.15
N GLY A 247 -6.23 23.97 7.67
CA GLY A 247 -6.43 24.34 6.26
C GLY A 247 -6.54 23.14 5.31
N ILE A 248 -6.74 21.94 5.84
CA ILE A 248 -6.97 20.72 5.05
C ILE A 248 -8.48 20.49 4.97
N SER A 249 -9.02 20.36 3.75
CA SER A 249 -10.43 20.06 3.51
C SER A 249 -10.60 18.61 3.07
N PRO A 250 -10.89 17.67 4.00
CA PRO A 250 -11.15 16.27 3.66
C PRO A 250 -12.45 16.11 2.91
N LYS A 251 -12.57 14.99 2.19
CA LYS A 251 -13.89 14.46 1.80
C LYS A 251 -14.72 14.20 3.05
N GLU A 252 -16.03 14.41 2.96
CA GLU A 252 -16.96 14.14 4.06
C GLU A 252 -17.02 12.64 4.40
N THR A 253 -16.88 11.78 3.39
CA THR A 253 -16.95 10.33 3.54
C THR A 253 -15.60 9.72 3.86
N ILE A 254 -15.59 8.79 4.82
CA ILE A 254 -14.50 7.86 5.08
C ILE A 254 -14.84 6.54 4.37
N GLU A 255 -13.92 6.05 3.55
CA GLU A 255 -14.02 4.75 2.89
C GLU A 255 -13.60 3.63 3.84
N GLY A 256 -14.14 2.42 3.65
CA GLY A 256 -13.91 1.28 4.53
C GLY A 256 -15.10 0.99 5.47
N PRO A 257 -14.89 0.20 6.53
CA PRO A 257 -15.92 -0.04 7.54
C PRO A 257 -16.22 1.23 8.35
N PRO A 258 -17.35 1.28 9.07
CA PRO A 258 -17.60 2.33 10.06
C PRO A 258 -16.57 2.28 11.21
N ALA A 259 -16.62 3.26 12.10
CA ALA A 259 -15.87 3.23 13.35
C ALA A 259 -16.23 1.97 14.17
N ARG A 260 -15.22 1.32 14.74
CA ARG A 260 -15.29 0.02 15.41
C ARG A 260 -14.29 -0.04 16.55
N ALA A 261 -14.64 -0.73 17.64
CA ALA A 261 -13.71 -1.03 18.73
C ALA A 261 -12.62 -2.01 18.29
N CYS A 262 -12.97 -2.90 17.35
CA CYS A 262 -12.07 -3.84 16.70
C CYS A 262 -11.96 -3.47 15.20
N PRO A 263 -11.06 -2.54 14.82
CA PRO A 263 -10.91 -2.12 13.43
C PRO A 263 -10.54 -3.29 12.52
N ILE A 264 -11.14 -3.36 11.34
CA ILE A 264 -10.89 -4.40 10.33
C ILE A 264 -10.50 -3.75 9.01
N LEU A 265 -9.67 -4.44 8.22
CA LEU A 265 -9.11 -3.94 6.97
C LEU A 265 -8.45 -2.57 7.17
N LEU A 266 -8.95 -1.54 6.50
CA LEU A 266 -8.54 -0.16 6.72
C LEU A 266 -9.71 0.79 6.52
N ARG A 267 -9.58 1.98 7.09
CA ARG A 267 -10.41 3.16 6.82
C ARG A 267 -9.54 4.23 6.21
N GLN A 268 -10.03 4.94 5.20
CA GLN A 268 -9.26 6.01 4.55
C GLN A 268 -10.11 7.20 4.14
N THR A 269 -9.49 8.36 4.03
CA THR A 269 -10.11 9.53 3.40
C THR A 269 -9.05 10.37 2.69
N SER A 270 -9.49 11.10 1.68
CA SER A 270 -8.63 11.97 0.86
C SER A 270 -9.03 13.44 1.05
N PHE A 271 -8.11 14.36 0.76
CA PHE A 271 -8.40 15.79 0.68
C PHE A 271 -7.98 16.39 -0.66
N LYS A 272 -8.54 17.56 -0.94
CA LYS A 272 -8.53 18.19 -2.27
C LYS A 272 -7.11 18.31 -2.84
N ALA A 273 -7.00 17.99 -4.13
CA ALA A 273 -5.74 18.04 -4.86
C ALA A 273 -5.17 19.45 -5.03
N LEU A 274 -3.85 19.50 -5.07
CA LEU A 274 -3.11 20.67 -5.53
C LEU A 274 -3.33 20.82 -7.04
N GLN A 275 -3.77 21.98 -7.50
CA GLN A 275 -3.75 22.31 -8.92
C GLN A 275 -2.36 22.85 -9.26
N GLU A 276 -1.63 22.11 -10.07
CA GLU A 276 -0.24 22.42 -10.42
C GLU A 276 -0.20 23.12 -11.78
N ALA A 277 0.57 24.20 -11.85
CA ALA A 277 0.88 24.84 -13.12
C ALA A 277 1.80 23.90 -13.92
N ILE A 278 1.42 23.65 -15.17
CA ILE A 278 2.21 22.84 -16.10
C ILE A 278 2.52 23.62 -17.37
N THR A 279 3.52 23.16 -18.14
CA THR A 279 3.87 23.73 -19.44
C THR A 279 3.80 22.66 -20.51
N PHE A 280 3.14 22.98 -21.63
CA PHE A 280 3.04 22.13 -22.81
C PHE A 280 4.09 22.55 -23.85
N PRO A 281 4.81 21.60 -24.47
CA PRO A 281 5.60 21.88 -25.66
C PRO A 281 4.70 22.30 -26.84
N GLY A 282 5.18 23.23 -27.67
CA GLY A 282 4.48 23.72 -28.86
C GLY A 282 5.44 24.31 -29.89
N ALA A 283 5.02 24.35 -31.16
CA ALA A 283 5.84 24.86 -32.27
C ALA A 283 6.19 26.35 -32.12
N ASP A 284 5.26 27.13 -31.55
CA ASP A 284 5.42 28.57 -31.29
C ASP A 284 5.99 28.87 -29.88
N GLY A 285 6.48 27.84 -29.18
CA GLY A 285 7.00 27.92 -27.82
C GLY A 285 6.11 27.25 -26.76
N PRO A 286 6.55 27.22 -25.49
CA PRO A 286 5.82 26.55 -24.43
C PRO A 286 4.53 27.30 -24.07
N THR A 287 3.44 26.55 -23.93
CA THR A 287 2.12 27.07 -23.53
C THR A 287 1.83 26.72 -22.07
N ALA A 288 1.33 27.67 -21.29
CA ALA A 288 0.96 27.42 -19.90
C ALA A 288 -0.36 26.63 -19.81
N GLY A 289 -0.45 25.74 -18.82
CA GLY A 289 -1.62 24.94 -18.53
C GLY A 289 -1.72 24.61 -17.04
N ALA A 290 -2.68 23.75 -16.71
CA ALA A 290 -2.85 23.26 -15.35
C ALA A 290 -3.19 21.76 -15.35
N HIS A 291 -2.66 21.06 -14.36
CA HIS A 291 -2.96 19.66 -14.10
C HIS A 291 -3.35 19.45 -12.64
N THR A 292 -4.15 18.43 -12.38
CA THR A 292 -4.58 18.06 -11.03
C THR A 292 -4.13 16.62 -10.80
N ALA A 293 -2.89 16.46 -10.35
CA ALA A 293 -2.27 15.14 -10.14
C ALA A 293 -2.47 14.63 -8.71
N ARG A 294 -2.18 15.48 -7.72
CA ARG A 294 -1.80 15.03 -6.38
C ARG A 294 -2.87 15.29 -5.35
N PHE A 295 -3.33 14.23 -4.71
CA PHE A 295 -4.23 14.31 -3.57
C PHE A 295 -3.45 13.97 -2.30
N GLY A 296 -3.89 14.51 -1.17
CA GLY A 296 -3.47 13.97 0.10
C GLY A 296 -4.45 12.88 0.55
N GLU A 297 -3.92 11.85 1.19
CA GLU A 297 -4.71 10.76 1.75
C GLU A 297 -4.18 10.43 3.16
N ILE A 298 -5.06 9.91 4.01
CA ILE A 298 -4.76 9.39 5.35
C ILE A 298 -5.46 8.04 5.53
N GLU A 299 -4.83 7.12 6.26
CA GLU A 299 -5.41 5.80 6.52
C GLU A 299 -5.29 5.37 7.99
N GLN A 300 -6.27 4.60 8.46
CA GLN A 300 -6.22 3.83 9.70
C GLN A 300 -6.31 2.35 9.36
N ARG A 301 -5.29 1.57 9.75
CA ARG A 301 -5.22 0.13 9.49
C ARG A 301 -5.67 -0.68 10.70
N GLY A 302 -6.57 -1.62 10.45
CA GLY A 302 -7.09 -2.60 11.39
C GLY A 302 -6.60 -4.01 11.09
N CYS A 303 -7.39 -5.01 11.49
CA CYS A 303 -7.06 -6.42 11.36
C CYS A 303 -7.32 -6.97 9.95
N ALA A 304 -6.45 -7.84 9.46
CA ALA A 304 -6.64 -8.62 8.25
C ALA A 304 -7.78 -9.64 8.44
N LEU A 305 -8.65 -9.74 7.44
CA LEU A 305 -9.79 -10.67 7.48
C LEU A 305 -9.45 -12.00 6.81
N THR A 306 -10.06 -13.08 7.29
CA THR A 306 -10.08 -14.37 6.58
C THR A 306 -10.99 -14.27 5.36
N PRO A 307 -10.98 -15.25 4.43
CA PRO A 307 -11.96 -15.30 3.35
C PRO A 307 -13.42 -15.22 3.84
N ALA A 308 -13.74 -15.85 4.98
CA ALA A 308 -15.07 -15.79 5.58
C ALA A 308 -15.40 -14.39 6.12
N GLY A 309 -14.47 -13.76 6.84
CA GLY A 309 -14.65 -12.38 7.32
C GLY A 309 -14.75 -11.37 6.18
N ARG A 310 -13.97 -11.57 5.11
CA ARG A 310 -13.99 -10.74 3.90
C ARG A 310 -15.34 -10.82 3.18
N ALA A 311 -15.90 -12.01 3.03
CA ALA A 311 -17.23 -12.22 2.46
C ALA A 311 -18.33 -11.51 3.29
N LEU A 312 -18.28 -11.65 4.62
CA LEU A 312 -19.21 -10.93 5.51
C LEU A 312 -19.05 -9.41 5.42
N TYR A 313 -17.81 -8.92 5.29
CA TYR A 313 -17.56 -7.50 5.06
C TYR A 313 -18.20 -7.04 3.74
N ASP A 314 -18.04 -7.80 2.65
CA ASP A 314 -18.58 -7.40 1.34
C ASP A 314 -20.10 -7.31 1.38
N GLU A 315 -20.74 -8.30 2.01
CA GLU A 315 -22.17 -8.30 2.26
C GLU A 315 -22.61 -7.11 3.14
N ALA A 316 -21.88 -6.85 4.22
CA ALA A 316 -22.12 -5.73 5.13
C ALA A 316 -22.00 -4.38 4.41
N LEU A 317 -20.97 -4.21 3.57
CA LEU A 317 -20.75 -3.00 2.78
C LEU A 317 -21.86 -2.79 1.74
N ALA A 318 -22.32 -3.86 1.09
CA ALA A 318 -23.43 -3.80 0.14
C ALA A 318 -24.75 -3.39 0.82
N LYS A 319 -25.01 -3.92 2.03
CA LYS A 319 -26.21 -3.63 2.81
C LYS A 319 -26.12 -2.35 3.66
N LYS A 320 -24.91 -1.80 3.81
CA LYS A 320 -24.57 -0.74 4.78
C LYS A 320 -24.92 -1.11 6.22
N ASP A 321 -24.76 -2.38 6.57
CA ASP A 321 -25.05 -2.93 7.89
C ASP A 321 -23.92 -3.86 8.32
N PHE A 322 -23.12 -3.41 9.29
CA PHE A 322 -21.97 -4.13 9.83
C PHE A 322 -22.29 -4.95 11.09
N SER A 323 -23.56 -5.06 11.48
CA SER A 323 -23.99 -5.78 12.69
C SER A 323 -23.66 -7.28 12.67
N ALA A 324 -23.53 -7.87 11.47
CA ALA A 324 -23.15 -9.26 11.29
C ALA A 324 -21.65 -9.53 11.56
N LEU A 325 -20.80 -8.50 11.57
CA LEU A 325 -19.38 -8.59 11.90
C LEU A 325 -19.16 -8.23 13.38
N PRO A 326 -18.84 -9.21 14.26
CA PRO A 326 -18.66 -8.97 15.69
C PRO A 326 -17.61 -7.88 15.97
N ASP A 327 -17.93 -6.90 16.81
CA ASP A 327 -17.00 -5.84 17.21
C ASP A 327 -16.26 -6.19 18.51
N ASP A 328 -15.79 -7.44 18.58
CA ASP A 328 -15.09 -8.04 19.70
C ASP A 328 -14.01 -8.99 19.17
N TRP A 329 -12.75 -8.82 19.63
CA TRP A 329 -11.62 -9.60 19.12
C TRP A 329 -11.80 -11.09 19.33
N ASP A 330 -12.38 -11.45 20.46
CA ASP A 330 -12.52 -12.82 20.90
C ASP A 330 -13.61 -13.55 20.08
N ALA A 331 -14.70 -12.86 19.78
CA ALA A 331 -15.73 -13.31 18.85
C ALA A 331 -15.21 -13.41 17.41
N LEU A 332 -14.45 -12.43 16.91
CA LEU A 332 -13.85 -12.47 15.58
C LEU A 332 -12.91 -13.67 15.41
N ARG A 333 -12.09 -13.94 16.43
CA ARG A 333 -11.15 -15.07 16.46
C ARG A 333 -11.86 -16.41 16.49
N ARG A 334 -12.80 -16.61 17.43
CA ARG A 334 -13.54 -17.88 17.57
C ARG A 334 -14.40 -18.21 16.35
N ALA A 335 -14.87 -17.20 15.63
CA ALA A 335 -15.64 -17.36 14.40
C ALA A 335 -14.78 -17.47 13.12
N ASP A 336 -13.43 -17.49 13.25
CA ASP A 336 -12.49 -17.53 12.11
C ASP A 336 -12.74 -16.42 11.09
N LEU A 337 -13.03 -15.20 11.56
CA LEU A 337 -13.34 -14.04 10.70
C LEU A 337 -12.14 -13.12 10.48
N ALA A 338 -11.14 -13.18 11.34
CA ALA A 338 -9.94 -12.36 11.25
C ALA A 338 -8.69 -13.18 11.60
N TRP A 339 -7.55 -12.75 11.08
CA TRP A 339 -6.27 -13.41 11.32
C TRP A 339 -5.63 -12.92 12.62
N PHE A 340 -5.07 -13.84 13.41
CA PHE A 340 -4.44 -13.54 14.69
C PHE A 340 -3.04 -14.12 14.79
N ARG A 341 -2.16 -13.37 15.44
CA ARG A 341 -0.83 -13.80 15.85
C ARG A 341 -0.89 -14.22 17.32
N TYR A 342 -0.37 -15.40 17.62
CA TYR A 342 -0.36 -15.96 18.96
C TYR A 342 1.03 -15.82 19.58
N ARG A 343 1.09 -15.55 20.89
CA ARG A 343 2.34 -15.56 21.67
C ARG A 343 2.11 -16.14 23.06
N ALA A 344 3.08 -16.89 23.56
CA ALA A 344 3.12 -17.33 24.95
C ALA A 344 3.36 -16.12 25.88
N THR A 345 2.61 -16.05 26.97
CA THR A 345 2.82 -15.05 28.04
C THR A 345 3.92 -15.51 28.99
N PRO A 346 4.52 -14.61 29.80
CA PRO A 346 5.43 -15.00 30.87
C PRO A 346 4.85 -16.08 31.80
N GLU A 347 3.56 -15.97 32.12
CA GLU A 347 2.82 -16.92 32.93
C GLU A 347 2.72 -18.29 32.24
N GLY A 348 2.39 -18.32 30.95
CA GLY A 348 2.32 -19.55 30.17
C GLY A 348 3.67 -20.28 30.08
N LEU A 349 4.75 -19.53 29.87
CA LEU A 349 6.11 -20.08 29.83
C LEU A 349 6.52 -20.69 31.18
N ALA A 350 6.06 -20.12 32.30
CA ALA A 350 6.32 -20.64 33.63
C ALA A 350 5.47 -21.87 33.96
N ALA A 351 4.21 -21.90 33.52
CA ALA A 351 3.25 -22.95 33.86
C ALA A 351 3.51 -24.29 33.16
N ARG A 352 4.16 -24.29 31.98
CA ARG A 352 4.33 -25.47 31.10
C ARG A 352 3.01 -26.18 30.84
N ALA A 353 2.24 -25.63 29.90
CA ALA A 353 0.93 -26.16 29.56
C ALA A 353 0.95 -27.65 29.19
N GLU A 354 -0.13 -28.36 29.53
CA GLU A 354 -0.27 -29.81 29.32
C GLU A 354 -1.09 -30.16 28.06
N ALA A 355 -1.84 -29.20 27.52
CA ALA A 355 -2.70 -29.40 26.34
C ALA A 355 -2.60 -28.22 25.36
N ALA A 356 -2.72 -28.53 24.06
CA ALA A 356 -2.58 -27.59 22.94
C ALA A 356 -3.88 -26.88 22.52
N ASP A 357 -4.90 -26.86 23.38
CA ASP A 357 -6.13 -26.13 23.13
C ASP A 357 -5.90 -24.61 23.29
N LEU A 358 -5.79 -23.90 22.15
CA LEU A 358 -5.54 -22.46 22.13
C LEU A 358 -6.61 -21.66 22.89
N ASP A 359 -7.88 -22.06 22.86
CA ASP A 359 -8.93 -21.34 23.58
C ASP A 359 -8.76 -21.48 25.09
N ALA A 360 -8.42 -22.69 25.56
CA ALA A 360 -8.11 -22.92 26.97
C ALA A 360 -6.84 -22.19 27.42
N LEU A 361 -5.80 -22.14 26.56
CA LEU A 361 -4.56 -21.42 26.82
C LEU A 361 -4.76 -19.90 26.90
N ILE A 362 -5.64 -19.34 26.06
CA ILE A 362 -6.01 -17.92 26.13
C ILE A 362 -6.85 -17.65 27.39
N ALA A 363 -7.86 -18.49 27.67
CA ALA A 363 -8.71 -18.34 28.86
C ALA A 363 -7.93 -18.43 30.19
N SER A 364 -6.82 -19.20 30.21
CA SER A 364 -5.91 -19.30 31.35
C SER A 364 -4.83 -18.22 31.39
N GLY A 365 -4.78 -17.32 30.40
CA GLY A 365 -3.78 -16.26 30.31
C GLY A 365 -2.38 -16.74 29.95
N HIS A 366 -2.22 -17.98 29.48
CA HIS A 366 -0.94 -18.55 29.05
C HIS A 366 -0.54 -18.14 27.63
N VAL A 367 -1.54 -17.79 26.81
CA VAL A 367 -1.36 -17.32 25.44
C VAL A 367 -2.16 -16.04 25.26
N VAL A 368 -1.60 -15.10 24.50
CA VAL A 368 -2.32 -13.94 23.98
C VAL A 368 -2.49 -14.10 22.47
N ALA A 369 -3.66 -13.70 21.96
CA ALA A 369 -3.95 -13.60 20.54
C ALA A 369 -4.07 -12.12 20.16
N GLU A 370 -3.32 -11.70 19.16
CA GLU A 370 -3.28 -10.32 18.69
C GLU A 370 -3.73 -10.23 17.24
N PRO A 371 -4.56 -9.25 16.85
CA PRO A 371 -4.99 -9.09 15.47
C PRO A 371 -3.78 -8.84 14.56
N ILE A 372 -3.68 -9.55 13.44
CA ILE A 372 -2.66 -9.29 12.42
C ILE A 372 -3.08 -8.06 11.61
N THR A 373 -2.23 -7.04 11.58
CA THR A 373 -2.48 -5.79 10.84
C THR A 373 -2.70 -6.08 9.35
N TYR A 374 -3.72 -5.46 8.75
CA TYR A 374 -3.96 -5.50 7.32
C TYR A 374 -2.95 -4.63 6.55
N GLU A 375 -2.12 -5.27 5.73
CA GLU A 375 -1.01 -4.66 4.99
C GLU A 375 -1.36 -4.31 3.53
N ASP A 376 -2.57 -4.67 3.08
CA ASP A 376 -3.03 -4.51 1.70
C ASP A 376 -4.04 -3.34 1.56
N PHE A 377 -4.85 -3.35 0.50
CA PHE A 377 -5.70 -2.22 0.10
C PHE A 377 -7.15 -2.66 -0.11
N LEU A 378 -8.11 -1.76 0.11
CA LEU A 378 -9.50 -2.06 -0.19
C LEU A 378 -9.69 -2.20 -1.71
N PRO A 379 -10.44 -3.21 -2.19
CA PRO A 379 -10.67 -3.41 -3.63
C PRO A 379 -11.38 -2.23 -4.31
N VAL A 380 -12.16 -1.44 -3.55
CA VAL A 380 -12.92 -0.28 -4.06
C VAL A 380 -12.20 1.06 -3.85
N SER A 381 -11.20 1.16 -2.94
CA SER A 381 -10.60 2.47 -2.63
C SER A 381 -9.63 2.97 -3.70
N ALA A 382 -9.03 2.08 -4.48
CA ALA A 382 -8.28 2.47 -5.66
C ALA A 382 -9.16 3.10 -6.76
N ALA A 383 -10.49 2.94 -6.69
CA ALA A 383 -11.47 3.65 -7.52
C ALA A 383 -12.19 4.81 -6.78
N GLY A 384 -12.20 4.82 -5.45
CA GLY A 384 -12.91 5.80 -4.59
C GLY A 384 -12.38 7.23 -4.66
N ILE A 385 -11.17 7.43 -5.19
CA ILE A 385 -10.68 8.75 -5.60
C ILE A 385 -11.48 9.29 -6.81
N PHE A 386 -12.11 8.43 -7.62
CA PHE A 386 -12.81 8.79 -8.85
C PHE A 386 -14.31 8.49 -8.89
N GLN A 387 -14.88 7.74 -7.94
CA GLN A 387 -16.29 7.34 -8.02
C GLN A 387 -17.10 7.50 -6.72
N SER A 388 -17.97 8.50 -6.72
CA SER A 388 -19.04 8.67 -5.73
C SER A 388 -20.37 7.99 -6.11
N ASN A 389 -20.42 7.20 -7.20
CA ASN A 389 -21.69 6.85 -7.87
C ASN A 389 -21.93 5.38 -8.28
N LEU A 390 -21.11 4.39 -7.90
CA LEU A 390 -21.38 3.02 -8.35
C LEU A 390 -22.29 2.20 -7.43
N GLY A 391 -23.34 1.65 -8.06
CA GLY A 391 -24.25 0.64 -7.52
C GLY A 391 -23.59 -0.73 -7.38
N SER A 392 -24.37 -1.68 -6.84
CA SER A 392 -23.95 -3.01 -6.35
C SER A 392 -23.29 -3.93 -7.38
N GLU A 393 -23.47 -3.73 -8.69
CA GLU A 393 -23.05 -4.68 -9.74
C GLU A 393 -21.54 -4.71 -10.01
N ALA A 394 -20.80 -3.63 -9.73
CA ALA A 394 -19.34 -3.60 -9.90
C ALA A 394 -18.56 -4.33 -8.78
N ARG A 395 -19.25 -4.81 -7.74
CA ARG A 395 -18.63 -5.32 -6.50
C ARG A 395 -18.56 -6.84 -6.42
N GLU A 396 -19.44 -7.55 -7.14
CA GLU A 396 -19.48 -9.03 -7.13
C GLU A 396 -18.36 -9.69 -7.95
N THR A 397 -17.65 -8.93 -8.79
CA THR A 397 -16.69 -9.47 -9.78
C THR A 397 -15.22 -9.38 -9.39
N ALA A 398 -14.87 -8.79 -8.23
CA ALA A 398 -13.48 -8.58 -7.82
C ALA A 398 -12.68 -9.87 -7.53
N TYR A 399 -13.35 -11.01 -7.35
CA TYR A 399 -12.72 -12.29 -6.98
C TYR A 399 -13.09 -13.48 -7.90
N ALA A 400 -13.84 -13.23 -8.98
CA ALA A 400 -13.91 -14.20 -10.06
C ALA A 400 -12.53 -14.33 -10.71
N VAL A 401 -12.24 -15.44 -11.39
CA VAL A 401 -11.04 -15.53 -12.24
C VAL A 401 -11.14 -14.44 -13.30
N ASP A 402 -10.50 -13.31 -13.04
CA ASP A 402 -10.44 -12.21 -13.97
C ASP A 402 -9.42 -12.60 -15.05
N PRO A 403 -9.86 -12.80 -16.31
CA PRO A 403 -8.93 -13.11 -17.39
C PRO A 403 -7.83 -12.06 -17.53
N ALA A 404 -8.08 -10.80 -17.13
CA ALA A 404 -7.08 -9.73 -17.16
C ALA A 404 -5.96 -9.89 -16.10
N LYS A 405 -6.13 -10.78 -15.10
CA LYS A 405 -5.06 -11.10 -14.14
C LYS A 405 -3.88 -11.78 -14.85
N ALA A 406 -4.15 -12.71 -15.76
CA ALA A 406 -3.09 -13.40 -16.50
C ALA A 406 -2.29 -12.43 -17.37
N ASP A 407 -2.97 -11.49 -18.04
CA ASP A 407 -2.33 -10.43 -18.82
C ASP A 407 -1.46 -9.51 -17.93
N PHE A 408 -1.95 -9.18 -16.73
CA PHE A 408 -1.19 -8.40 -15.74
C PHE A 408 0.06 -9.14 -15.25
N GLU A 409 -0.06 -10.42 -14.88
CA GLU A 409 1.07 -11.23 -14.41
C GLU A 409 2.10 -11.46 -15.52
N GLN A 410 1.65 -11.57 -16.78
CA GLN A 410 2.54 -11.59 -17.93
C GLN A 410 3.30 -10.25 -18.07
N ALA A 411 2.60 -9.11 -17.97
CA ALA A 411 3.23 -7.80 -18.02
C ALA A 411 4.19 -7.55 -16.83
N LEU A 412 3.86 -8.08 -15.66
CA LEU A 412 4.69 -8.04 -14.45
C LEU A 412 5.91 -8.96 -14.55
N GLY A 413 5.85 -9.99 -15.39
CA GLY A 413 6.88 -11.02 -15.57
C GLY A 413 6.86 -12.14 -14.52
N ARG A 414 5.89 -12.14 -13.60
CA ARG A 414 5.72 -13.14 -12.54
C ARG A 414 4.31 -13.07 -11.93
N PRO A 415 3.82 -14.13 -11.27
CA PRO A 415 2.55 -14.11 -10.57
C PRO A 415 2.58 -13.15 -9.37
N VAL A 416 1.41 -12.60 -9.03
CA VAL A 416 1.23 -11.89 -7.75
C VAL A 416 1.04 -12.89 -6.62
N GLN A 417 1.48 -12.55 -5.41
CA GLN A 417 1.24 -13.37 -4.23
C GLN A 417 -0.20 -13.23 -3.72
N ASP A 418 -0.74 -14.29 -3.13
CA ASP A 418 -2.04 -14.29 -2.46
C ASP A 418 -1.88 -13.77 -1.02
N GLU A 419 -2.47 -12.61 -0.73
CA GLU A 419 -2.41 -12.02 0.61
C GLU A 419 -3.03 -12.90 1.69
N MET A 420 -4.09 -13.64 1.35
CA MET A 420 -4.79 -14.51 2.31
C MET A 420 -3.91 -15.69 2.71
N ALA A 421 -3.11 -16.21 1.77
CA ALA A 421 -2.12 -17.24 2.04
C ALA A 421 -0.99 -16.71 2.94
N LEU A 422 -0.55 -15.46 2.74
CA LEU A 422 0.46 -14.82 3.58
C LEU A 422 -0.02 -14.65 5.02
N TYR A 423 -1.23 -14.12 5.24
CA TYR A 423 -1.79 -13.96 6.58
C TYR A 423 -2.03 -15.30 7.28
N ARG A 424 -2.50 -16.31 6.55
CA ARG A 424 -2.64 -17.67 7.07
C ARG A 424 -1.29 -18.22 7.53
N ALA A 425 -0.26 -18.13 6.68
CA ALA A 425 1.08 -18.63 6.99
C ALA A 425 1.65 -17.96 8.24
N GLU A 426 1.42 -16.66 8.41
CA GLU A 426 1.82 -15.93 9.61
C GLU A 426 1.10 -16.44 10.87
N GLN A 427 -0.23 -16.59 10.81
CA GLN A 427 -1.01 -17.14 11.91
C GLN A 427 -0.50 -18.53 12.30
N ASP A 428 -0.38 -19.45 11.34
CA ASP A 428 0.01 -20.84 11.56
C ASP A 428 1.43 -20.94 12.13
N ALA A 429 2.36 -20.12 11.62
CA ALA A 429 3.72 -20.02 12.15
C ALA A 429 3.73 -19.52 13.61
N SER A 430 2.90 -18.53 13.94
CA SER A 430 2.79 -17.99 15.30
C SER A 430 2.20 -19.00 16.29
N ILE A 431 1.21 -19.79 15.87
CA ILE A 431 0.65 -20.89 16.67
C ILE A 431 1.73 -21.93 16.93
N THR A 432 2.42 -22.37 15.89
CA THR A 432 3.50 -23.37 15.99
C THR A 432 4.61 -22.91 16.93
N ALA A 433 5.06 -21.66 16.79
CA ALA A 433 6.08 -21.08 17.66
C ALA A 433 5.61 -20.98 19.12
N THR A 434 4.35 -20.61 19.34
CA THR A 434 3.75 -20.47 20.67
C THR A 434 3.65 -21.81 21.39
N LEU A 435 3.08 -22.82 20.73
CA LEU A 435 2.95 -24.16 21.30
C LEU A 435 4.32 -24.77 21.61
N LYS A 436 5.29 -24.60 20.70
CA LYS A 436 6.67 -25.00 20.95
C LYS A 436 7.29 -24.29 22.16
N ALA A 437 7.08 -22.98 22.31
CA ALA A 437 7.57 -22.22 23.46
C ALA A 437 6.97 -22.69 24.79
N LEU A 438 5.71 -23.16 24.77
CA LEU A 438 5.02 -23.74 25.93
C LEU A 438 5.41 -25.19 26.23
N GLY A 439 6.27 -25.82 25.41
CA GLY A 439 6.67 -27.22 25.55
C GLY A 439 5.66 -28.22 24.96
N LEU A 440 4.68 -27.74 24.20
CA LEU A 440 3.64 -28.51 23.55
C LEU A 440 4.03 -28.79 22.09
N THR A 441 5.07 -29.59 21.88
CA THR A 441 5.35 -30.16 20.55
C THR A 441 4.78 -31.57 20.49
N GLU A 442 4.10 -31.93 19.40
CA GLU A 442 3.79 -33.32 19.08
C GLU A 442 5.07 -34.15 19.23
N THR A 443 5.08 -35.09 20.18
CA THR A 443 5.96 -36.26 20.07
C THR A 443 5.62 -36.93 18.75
N VAL A 444 6.55 -36.83 17.79
CA VAL A 444 6.54 -37.52 16.49
C VAL A 444 6.10 -38.97 16.63
#